data_AF-A0A1Q2LFV3-F1
#
_entry.id   AF-A0A1Q2LFV3-F1
#
_cell.length_a   1.000
_cell.length_b   1.000
_cell.length_c   1.000
_cell.angle_alpha   90.00
_cell.angle_beta   90.00
_cell.angle_gamma   90.00
#
_symmetry.space_group_name_H-M   'P 1'
#
loop_
_entity.id
_entity.type
_entity.pdbx_description
1 polymer ?
#
loop_
_entity_poly.entity_id
_entity_poly.type
_entity_poly.pdbx_seq_one_letter_code
_entity_poly.pdbx_strand_id
1 'polypeptide(L)'
;MKKFYLNNITDIKEVRQGESVSEEVLGRLDNALNAWFVPEAKPFMVRLWVDSKVAKYFKRKKISPNQHLDENKDGSLDITLHITDFMEITPLVLMWIPSVVVLEPQGLKDFIKKRVREYLGVLEL
;
A
#
# COMPACT_ATOMS: atom_id res chain seq x y z
N MET A 1 44.00 -18.88 -3.81
CA MET A 1 42.99 -19.38 -2.85
C MET A 1 43.58 -19.29 -1.44
N LYS A 2 43.00 -18.51 -0.53
CA LYS A 2 43.49 -18.40 0.87
C LYS A 2 42.82 -19.47 1.73
N LYS A 3 43.60 -20.16 2.56
CA LYS A 3 43.14 -21.17 3.53
C LYS A 3 43.43 -20.63 4.94
N PHE A 4 42.45 -20.68 5.84
CA PHE A 4 42.58 -20.20 7.22
C PHE A 4 42.40 -21.37 8.19
N TYR A 5 43.24 -21.41 9.23
CA TYR A 5 43.18 -22.42 10.28
C TYR A 5 42.25 -21.92 11.39
N LEU A 6 41.20 -22.70 11.69
CA LEU A 6 40.11 -22.27 12.57
C LEU A 6 40.58 -21.84 13.96
N ASN A 7 41.58 -22.55 14.53
CA ASN A 7 42.10 -22.22 15.86
C ASN A 7 42.88 -20.90 15.91
N ASN A 8 43.26 -20.34 14.76
CA ASN A 8 43.97 -19.05 14.67
C ASN A 8 43.02 -17.88 14.35
N ILE A 9 41.71 -18.14 14.23
CA ILE A 9 40.71 -17.08 14.06
C ILE A 9 40.37 -16.55 15.45
N THR A 10 41.05 -15.48 15.84
CA THR A 10 40.80 -14.73 17.06
C THR A 10 40.35 -13.32 16.68
N ASP A 11 39.55 -12.67 17.53
CA ASP A 11 39.08 -11.28 17.31
C ASP A 11 38.08 -11.12 16.14
N ILE A 12 37.06 -12.00 16.09
CA ILE A 12 35.92 -11.82 15.19
C ILE A 12 35.15 -10.57 15.64
N LYS A 13 35.17 -9.54 14.80
CA LYS A 13 34.41 -8.32 15.00
C LYS A 13 33.21 -8.31 14.08
N GLU A 14 32.04 -7.94 14.63
CA GLU A 14 30.89 -7.60 13.81
C GLU A 14 31.25 -6.38 12.95
N VAL A 15 31.51 -6.61 11.66
CA VAL A 15 31.54 -5.53 10.69
C VAL A 15 30.08 -5.33 10.29
N ARG A 16 29.39 -4.37 10.92
CA ARG A 16 28.09 -3.89 10.42
C ARG A 16 28.30 -3.15 9.11
N GLN A 17 28.51 -3.89 8.03
CA GLN A 17 28.36 -3.38 6.68
C GLN A 17 26.88 -3.53 6.31
N GLY A 18 26.14 -2.47 6.57
CA GLY A 18 24.72 -2.36 6.31
C GLY A 18 24.14 -1.24 7.15
N GLU A 19 23.31 -0.39 6.55
CA GLU A 19 22.60 0.65 7.28
C GLU A 19 21.58 -0.01 8.20
N SER A 20 21.53 0.40 9.47
CA SER A 20 20.48 -0.03 10.38
C SER A 20 19.17 0.65 9.97
N VAL A 21 18.17 -0.15 9.59
CA VAL A 21 16.80 0.36 9.37
C VAL A 21 16.23 0.77 10.72
N SER A 22 15.63 1.97 10.80
CA SER A 22 15.05 2.45 12.05
C SER A 22 13.80 1.62 12.44
N GLU A 23 13.54 1.48 13.74
CA GLU A 23 12.30 0.85 14.23
C GLU A 23 11.04 1.54 13.69
N GLU A 24 11.12 2.85 13.45
CA GLU A 24 10.05 3.63 12.81
C GLU A 24 9.73 3.12 11.40
N VAL A 25 10.75 2.88 10.58
CA VAL A 25 10.57 2.38 9.21
C VAL A 25 10.00 0.96 9.24
N LEU A 26 10.45 0.11 10.17
CA LEU A 26 9.90 -1.23 10.36
C LEU A 26 8.42 -1.18 10.76
N GLY A 27 8.03 -0.32 11.70
CA GLY A 27 6.62 -0.15 12.08
C GLY A 27 5.74 0.41 10.95
N ARG A 28 6.31 1.18 10.02
CA ARG A 28 5.61 1.64 8.81
C ARG A 28 5.44 0.52 7.79
N LEU A 29 6.41 -0.38 7.68
CA LEU A 29 6.33 -1.55 6.80
C LEU A 29 5.18 -2.49 7.20
N ASP A 30 4.86 -2.61 8.49
CA ASP A 30 3.70 -3.39 8.96
C ASP A 30 2.36 -2.90 8.38
N ASN A 31 2.31 -1.67 7.88
CA ASN A 31 1.14 -1.05 7.26
C ASN A 31 1.19 -0.98 5.74
N ALA A 32 2.30 -1.41 5.13
CA ALA A 32 2.48 -1.46 3.69
C ALA A 32 1.44 -2.38 3.05
N LEU A 33 0.84 -1.92 1.94
CA LEU A 33 -0.17 -2.76 1.25
C LEU A 33 0.49 -3.81 0.36
N ASN A 34 1.64 -3.48 -0.21
CA ASN A 34 2.42 -4.31 -1.13
C ASN A 34 3.80 -3.67 -1.40
N ALA A 35 4.54 -4.22 -2.36
CA ALA A 35 5.90 -3.83 -2.71
C ALA A 35 6.05 -2.41 -3.29
N TRP A 36 4.97 -1.68 -3.57
CA TRP A 36 5.04 -0.27 -3.95
C TRP A 36 5.29 0.66 -2.76
N PHE A 37 5.28 0.14 -1.53
CA PHE A 37 5.64 0.90 -0.34
C PHE A 37 7.04 1.53 -0.45
N VAL A 38 7.14 2.81 -0.11
CA VAL A 38 8.38 3.58 -0.13
C VAL A 38 8.76 3.93 1.32
N PRO A 39 9.80 3.28 1.89
CA PRO A 39 10.21 3.46 3.28
C PRO A 39 10.51 4.91 3.67
N GLU A 40 11.05 5.71 2.75
CA GLU A 40 11.49 7.08 3.01
C GLU A 40 10.36 8.11 2.79
N ALA A 41 9.28 7.73 2.10
CA ALA A 41 8.21 8.67 1.75
C ALA A 41 7.23 8.87 2.91
N LYS A 42 6.83 10.12 3.16
CA LYS A 42 5.83 10.40 4.18
C LYS A 42 4.47 9.80 3.78
N PRO A 43 3.83 8.97 4.64
CA PRO A 43 2.50 8.45 4.34
C PRO A 43 1.47 9.58 4.22
N PHE A 44 0.52 9.41 3.31
CA PHE A 44 -0.63 10.31 3.15
C PHE A 44 -1.93 9.50 3.22
N MET A 45 -2.99 10.19 3.65
CA MET A 45 -4.31 9.59 3.82
C MET A 45 -5.00 9.40 2.47
N VAL A 46 -5.67 8.27 2.32
CA VAL A 46 -6.59 7.94 1.23
C VAL A 46 -7.96 7.63 1.80
N ARG A 47 -9.00 8.23 1.22
CA ARG A 47 -10.40 7.91 1.51
C ARG A 47 -11.05 7.30 0.28
N LEU A 48 -11.61 6.11 0.44
CA LEU A 48 -12.34 5.37 -0.58
C LEU A 48 -13.81 5.32 -0.21
N TRP A 49 -14.69 5.44 -1.20
CA TRP A 49 -16.09 5.05 -1.08
C TRP A 49 -16.28 3.67 -1.70
N VAL A 50 -17.08 2.84 -1.04
CA VAL A 50 -17.36 1.45 -1.42
C VAL A 50 -18.88 1.23 -1.47
N ASP A 51 -19.39 0.82 -2.62
CA ASP A 51 -20.80 0.50 -2.84
C ASP A 51 -21.28 -0.63 -1.90
N SER A 52 -22.53 -0.51 -1.41
CA SER A 52 -23.14 -1.49 -0.51
C SER A 52 -23.18 -2.92 -1.07
N LYS A 53 -23.22 -3.07 -2.40
CA LYS A 53 -23.18 -4.38 -3.09
C LYS A 53 -21.89 -5.16 -2.82
N VAL A 54 -20.77 -4.46 -2.61
CA VAL A 54 -19.46 -5.08 -2.38
C VAL A 54 -18.95 -4.85 -0.94
N ALA A 55 -19.64 -4.05 -0.13
CA ALA A 55 -19.29 -3.75 1.26
C ALA A 55 -19.00 -5.00 2.11
N LYS A 56 -19.77 -6.09 1.92
CA LYS A 56 -19.56 -7.35 2.64
C LYS A 56 -18.16 -7.93 2.45
N TYR A 57 -17.55 -7.75 1.27
CA TYR A 57 -16.18 -8.17 1.01
C TYR A 57 -15.19 -7.37 1.85
N PHE A 58 -15.30 -6.05 1.85
CA PHE A 58 -14.37 -5.14 2.53
C PHE A 58 -14.51 -5.16 4.05
N LYS A 59 -15.69 -5.50 4.59
CA LYS A 59 -15.84 -5.79 6.04
C LYS A 59 -15.11 -7.07 6.45
N ARG A 60 -15.03 -8.06 5.57
CA ARG A 60 -14.39 -9.36 5.85
C ARG A 60 -12.88 -9.33 5.62
N LYS A 61 -12.47 -8.72 4.51
CA LYS A 61 -11.08 -8.64 4.09
C LYS A 61 -10.61 -7.20 4.18
N LYS A 62 -9.89 -6.91 5.26
CA LYS A 62 -9.19 -5.63 5.43
C LYS A 62 -8.17 -5.43 4.32
N ILE A 63 -8.09 -4.20 3.81
CA ILE A 63 -7.07 -3.67 2.92
C ILE A 63 -5.76 -3.46 3.68
N SER A 64 -5.83 -2.86 4.87
CA SER A 64 -4.68 -2.51 5.72
C SER A 64 -5.01 -2.82 7.19
N PRO A 65 -4.03 -3.21 8.02
CA PRO A 65 -4.24 -3.39 9.46
C PRO A 65 -4.81 -2.15 10.16
N ASN A 66 -4.35 -0.96 9.76
CA ASN A 66 -4.69 0.33 10.37
C ASN A 66 -5.73 1.15 9.58
N GLN A 67 -6.56 0.49 8.76
CA GLN A 67 -7.67 1.19 8.12
C GLN A 67 -8.78 1.54 9.12
N HIS A 68 -9.43 2.67 8.89
CA HIS A 68 -10.72 3.02 9.47
C HIS A 68 -11.84 2.70 8.46
N LEU A 69 -12.99 2.28 8.96
CA LEU A 69 -14.14 1.90 8.14
C LEU A 69 -15.40 2.41 8.82
N ASP A 70 -16.08 3.33 8.14
CA ASP A 70 -17.38 3.86 8.52
C ASP A 70 -18.45 3.26 7.59
N GLU A 71 -19.58 2.84 8.16
CA GLU A 71 -20.72 2.35 7.40
C GLU A 71 -21.82 3.42 7.34
N ASN A 72 -22.24 3.73 6.12
CA ASN A 72 -23.32 4.65 5.86
C ASN A 72 -24.69 3.98 6.02
N LYS A 73 -25.75 4.80 6.16
CA LYS A 73 -27.12 4.31 6.34
C LYS A 73 -27.64 3.46 5.18
N ASP A 74 -27.09 3.65 3.99
CA ASP A 74 -27.42 2.89 2.78
C ASP A 74 -26.61 1.58 2.64
N GLY A 75 -25.75 1.28 3.61
CA GLY A 75 -24.86 0.11 3.64
C GLY A 75 -23.57 0.28 2.84
N SER A 76 -23.33 1.44 2.22
CA SER A 76 -22.03 1.77 1.62
C SER A 76 -20.98 2.02 2.71
N LEU A 77 -19.70 1.98 2.35
CA LEU A 77 -18.60 2.19 3.30
C LEU A 77 -17.73 3.36 2.87
N ASP A 78 -17.29 4.14 3.86
CA ASP A 78 -16.16 5.04 3.74
C ASP A 78 -14.95 4.39 4.41
N ILE A 79 -13.91 4.10 3.63
CA ILE A 79 -12.68 3.46 4.11
C ILE A 79 -11.55 4.47 4.06
N THR A 80 -10.90 4.70 5.20
CA THR A 80 -9.74 5.58 5.31
C THR A 80 -8.50 4.77 5.67
N LEU A 81 -7.38 4.99 4.97
CA LEU A 81 -6.10 4.35 5.24
C LEU A 81 -4.95 5.26 4.84
N HIS A 82 -3.71 4.89 5.17
CA HIS A 82 -2.52 5.63 4.76
C HIS A 82 -1.67 4.78 3.82
N ILE A 83 -1.14 5.41 2.77
CA ILE A 83 -0.21 4.80 1.82
C ILE A 83 0.96 5.77 1.58
N THR A 84 2.03 5.27 0.97
CA THR A 84 3.22 6.03 0.59
C THR A 84 3.34 6.22 -0.92
N ASP A 85 2.73 5.35 -1.71
CA ASP A 85 2.70 5.47 -3.18
C ASP A 85 1.30 5.15 -3.74
N PHE A 86 0.87 5.85 -4.78
CA PHE A 86 -0.44 5.62 -5.42
C PHE A 86 -0.62 4.18 -5.91
N MET A 87 0.44 3.52 -6.33
CA MET A 87 0.40 2.14 -6.81
C MET A 87 0.11 1.13 -5.70
N GLU A 88 0.26 1.49 -4.42
CA GLU A 88 -0.13 0.62 -3.32
C GLU A 88 -1.64 0.31 -3.36
N ILE A 89 -2.47 1.29 -3.72
CA ILE A 89 -3.93 1.16 -3.72
C ILE A 89 -4.55 1.07 -5.12
N THR A 90 -3.83 1.53 -6.15
CA THR A 90 -4.34 1.63 -7.53
C THR A 90 -4.87 0.30 -8.09
N PRO A 91 -4.16 -0.84 -7.99
CA PRO A 91 -4.67 -2.11 -8.51
C PRO A 91 -5.99 -2.52 -7.87
N LEU A 92 -6.15 -2.30 -6.57
CA LEU A 92 -7.39 -2.59 -5.85
C LEU A 92 -8.52 -1.71 -6.38
N VAL A 93 -8.33 -0.39 -6.48
CA VAL A 93 -9.38 0.50 -6.97
C VAL A 93 -9.80 0.11 -8.39
N LEU A 94 -8.85 -0.07 -9.31
CA LEU A 94 -9.15 -0.41 -10.71
C LEU A 94 -9.90 -1.74 -10.84
N MET A 95 -9.55 -2.75 -10.04
CA MET A 95 -10.21 -4.06 -10.03
C MET A 95 -11.69 -3.99 -9.60
N TRP A 96 -12.05 -2.99 -8.79
CA TRP A 96 -13.38 -2.88 -8.20
C TRP A 96 -14.24 -1.75 -8.76
N ILE A 97 -13.77 -1.00 -9.76
CA ILE A 97 -14.60 -0.02 -10.48
C ILE A 97 -15.77 -0.75 -11.17
N PRO A 98 -17.02 -0.23 -11.10
CA PRO A 98 -17.39 1.08 -10.57
C PRO A 98 -17.76 1.12 -9.07
N SER A 99 -17.66 0.00 -8.37
CA SER A 99 -18.13 -0.15 -6.98
C SER A 99 -17.16 0.37 -5.91
N VAL A 100 -15.91 0.70 -6.27
CA VAL A 100 -14.94 1.34 -5.37
C VAL A 100 -14.34 2.55 -6.07
N VAL A 101 -14.42 3.72 -5.42
CA VAL A 101 -13.90 4.97 -5.98
C VAL A 101 -13.10 5.75 -4.95
N VAL A 102 -12.13 6.52 -5.44
CA VAL A 102 -11.32 7.41 -4.61
C VAL A 102 -12.08 8.70 -4.35
N LEU A 103 -12.30 9.01 -3.07
CA LEU A 103 -12.79 10.32 -2.63
C LEU A 103 -11.62 11.28 -2.45
N GLU A 104 -10.57 10.85 -1.76
CA GLU A 104 -9.38 11.65 -1.42
C GLU A 104 -8.10 10.78 -1.48
N PRO A 105 -6.92 11.35 -1.79
CA PRO A 105 -6.71 12.73 -2.22
C PRO A 105 -7.06 12.92 -3.71
N GLN A 106 -7.26 14.19 -4.11
CA GLN A 106 -7.59 14.54 -5.49
C GLN A 106 -6.54 14.04 -6.51
N GLY A 107 -5.25 14.08 -6.14
CA GLY A 107 -4.17 13.58 -6.99
C GLY A 107 -4.30 12.09 -7.33
N LEU A 108 -4.67 11.25 -6.36
CA LEU A 108 -4.92 9.83 -6.60
C LEU A 108 -6.16 9.63 -7.47
N LYS A 109 -7.23 10.40 -7.22
CA LYS A 109 -8.45 10.34 -8.03
C LYS A 109 -8.17 10.63 -9.51
N ASP A 110 -7.37 11.66 -9.79
CA ASP A 110 -7.02 12.03 -11.16
C ASP A 110 -6.05 11.03 -11.80
N PHE A 111 -5.15 10.44 -11.01
CA PHE A 111 -4.29 9.33 -11.44
C PHE A 111 -5.13 8.11 -11.89
N ILE A 112 -6.12 7.69 -11.08
CA ILE A 112 -7.02 6.59 -11.45
C ILE A 112 -7.83 6.92 -12.71
N LYS A 113 -8.40 8.13 -12.80
CA LYS A 113 -9.14 8.56 -14.00
C LYS A 113 -8.28 8.50 -15.26
N LYS A 114 -7.01 8.89 -15.17
CA LYS A 114 -6.07 8.81 -16.31
C LYS A 114 -5.91 7.37 -16.77
N ARG A 115 -5.66 6.43 -15.86
CA ARG A 115 -5.50 5.00 -16.19
C ARG A 115 -6.76 4.39 -16.80
N VAL A 116 -7.93 4.73 -16.27
CA VAL A 116 -9.21 4.28 -16.84
C VAL A 116 -9.38 4.79 -18.28
N ARG A 117 -9.03 6.06 -18.56
CA ARG A 117 -9.05 6.59 -19.93
C ARG A 117 -8.05 5.89 -20.84
N GLU A 118 -6.86 5.59 -20.35
CA GLU A 118 -5.84 4.83 -21.09
C GLU A 118 -6.36 3.43 -21.45
N TYR A 119 -7.03 2.74 -20.53
CA TYR A 119 -7.65 1.43 -20.81
C TYR A 119 -8.78 1.53 -21.82
N LEU A 120 -9.65 2.54 -21.69
CA LEU A 120 -10.73 2.76 -22.65
C LEU A 120 -10.18 3.03 -24.06
N GLY A 121 -9.13 3.86 -24.16
CA GLY A 121 -8.51 4.16 -25.45
C GLY A 121 -7.94 2.92 -26.15
N VAL A 122 -7.49 1.89 -25.42
CA VAL A 122 -7.05 0.61 -26.02
C VAL A 122 -8.23 -0.21 -26.54
N LEU A 123 -9.39 -0.14 -25.89
CA LEU A 123 -10.60 -0.86 -26.30
C LEU A 123 -11.31 -0.21 -27.49
N GLU A 124 -11.00 1.06 -27.78
CA GLU A 124 -11.54 1.84 -28.88
C GLU A 124 -10.68 1.77 -30.16
N LEU A 125 -9.55 1.06 -30.13
CA LEU A 125 -8.71 0.76 -31.31
C LEU A 125 -9.33 -0.34 -32.18
#